data_AF-A0A8J3SP69-F1
#
_entry.id   AF-A0A8J3SP69-F1
#
_cell.length_a   1.000
_cell.length_b   1.000
_cell.length_c   1.000
_cell.angle_alpha   90.00
_cell.angle_beta   90.00
_cell.angle_gamma   90.00
#
_symmetry.space_group_name_H-M   'P 1'
#
loop_
_entity.id
_entity.type
_entity.pdbx_description
1 polymer ?
#
loop_
_entity_poly.entity_id
_entity_poly.type
_entity_poly.pdbx_seq_one_letter_code
_entity_poly.pdbx_strand_id
1 'polypeptide(L)'
;MKAAPRAGPRTLEDSRMKVTRRTGTWTLRDRLSDPVRQVPFELPAGTSAFTVRLAYDRSAGVLDLGCMGPSGFRGWSGGARSEYTITPTWATPGYLPGEPEAGLWHVMLGLYRIPPGGLPYRLRIIPHPSPPALPRHGRRGLRPPPPPPRAPAAVRRALPALGGLRWLAGDLHTHTVHSDGSLTVAELACLAADRGLDFLAVTDHNTVSHHAELPAAAAYAAITLIPGQEITTDLGHANAFGDLGWIDFRQPPGAWAAAVREGDGVMSVNHPVAADCAWRHPMIERPAVVETWHWSWLDRTWGAPLAWTGAWTPEPVMVGGSDYHRPEEGHPPGEPTTWILGGADPLEGLRAGTAAVSASPGGPLLLRHGDEFLVLDADGLILWGPETRRVIVGDRLVLPARPGPHRLETFRNEVVALCA
;
A
#
# COMPACT_ATOMS: atom_id res chain seq x y z
N MET A 1 71.08 -18.22 33.46
CA MET A 1 70.31 -17.63 32.33
C MET A 1 69.67 -18.76 31.52
N LYS A 2 68.37 -19.02 31.73
CA LYS A 2 67.52 -19.78 30.81
C LYS A 2 66.25 -18.95 30.61
N ALA A 3 66.03 -18.53 29.37
CA ALA A 3 64.99 -17.59 28.99
C ALA A 3 63.60 -18.24 29.06
N ALA A 4 62.65 -17.55 29.67
CA ALA A 4 61.23 -17.89 29.66
C ALA A 4 60.63 -17.69 28.25
N PRO A 5 59.67 -18.53 27.82
CA PRO A 5 58.98 -18.29 26.57
C PRO A 5 58.03 -17.10 26.71
N ARG A 6 58.17 -16.13 25.79
CA ARG A 6 57.29 -14.97 25.63
C ARG A 6 55.88 -15.47 25.32
N ALA A 7 54.94 -15.12 26.19
CA ALA A 7 53.52 -15.17 25.87
C ALA A 7 53.27 -14.26 24.66
N GLY A 8 52.81 -14.85 23.55
CA GLY A 8 52.33 -14.11 22.39
C GLY A 8 51.14 -13.22 22.77
N PRO A 9 50.85 -12.17 21.99
CA PRO A 9 49.71 -11.31 22.24
C PRO A 9 48.44 -12.16 22.21
N ARG A 10 47.77 -12.24 23.36
CA ARG A 10 46.39 -12.73 23.44
C ARG A 10 45.57 -11.84 22.51
N THR A 11 44.98 -12.42 21.47
CA THR A 11 43.83 -11.84 20.79
C THR A 11 42.80 -11.53 21.87
N LEU A 12 42.57 -10.23 22.11
CA LEU A 12 41.48 -9.74 22.92
C LEU A 12 40.17 -9.97 22.14
N GLU A 13 39.69 -11.21 22.11
CA GLU A 13 38.27 -11.46 21.94
C GLU A 13 37.59 -11.12 23.27
N ASP A 14 37.03 -9.92 23.34
CA ASP A 14 35.80 -9.54 24.06
C ASP A 14 35.84 -8.05 24.46
N SER A 15 35.13 -7.23 23.69
CA SER A 15 34.53 -6.00 24.21
C SER A 15 33.09 -5.82 23.70
N ARG A 16 32.27 -6.84 24.01
CA ARG A 16 30.82 -6.79 24.27
C ARG A 16 29.92 -6.13 23.21
N MET A 17 29.29 -6.98 22.42
CA MET A 17 27.96 -6.74 21.84
C MET A 17 26.93 -6.52 22.96
N LYS A 18 26.88 -5.29 23.50
CA LYS A 18 25.96 -4.93 24.59
C LYS A 18 24.58 -4.63 24.03
N VAL A 19 23.57 -5.11 24.74
CA VAL A 19 22.19 -4.67 24.51
C VAL A 19 22.07 -3.19 24.89
N THR A 20 21.75 -2.34 23.92
CA THR A 20 21.42 -0.94 24.17
C THR A 20 19.99 -0.84 24.67
N ARG A 21 19.76 -0.07 25.74
CA ARG A 21 18.44 0.15 26.34
C ARG A 21 18.15 1.65 26.35
N ARG A 22 16.98 2.03 25.85
CA ARG A 22 16.47 3.41 25.94
C ARG A 22 15.09 3.37 26.56
N THR A 23 14.82 4.32 27.45
CA THR A 23 13.52 4.47 28.10
C THR A 23 13.20 5.95 28.18
N GLY A 24 11.92 6.29 28.10
CA GLY A 24 11.47 7.66 28.22
C GLY A 24 9.96 7.74 28.19
N THR A 25 9.45 8.96 28.14
CA THR A 25 8.01 9.23 28.01
C THR A 25 7.84 10.23 26.88
N TRP A 26 7.11 9.85 25.83
CA TRP A 26 6.74 10.76 24.76
C TRP A 26 5.56 11.62 25.17
N THR A 27 5.58 12.91 24.84
CA THR A 27 4.52 13.86 25.19
C THR A 27 3.78 14.37 23.94
N LEU A 28 2.62 15.00 24.15
CA LEU A 28 1.93 15.72 23.06
C LEU A 28 2.81 16.81 22.43
N ARG A 29 3.64 17.49 23.22
CA ARG A 29 4.58 18.49 22.69
C ARG A 29 5.60 17.84 21.76
N ASP A 30 6.08 16.64 22.09
CA ASP A 30 6.99 15.91 21.22
C ASP A 30 6.34 15.61 19.87
N ARG A 31 5.15 15.02 19.89
CA ARG A 31 4.36 14.72 18.68
C ARG A 31 4.15 15.95 17.82
N LEU A 32 3.73 17.07 18.42
CA LEU A 32 3.44 18.30 17.67
C LEU A 32 4.69 18.96 17.08
N SER A 33 5.85 18.81 17.73
CA SER A 33 7.11 19.35 17.20
C SER A 33 7.68 18.51 16.07
N ASP A 34 7.52 17.19 16.14
CA ASP A 34 8.00 16.24 15.16
C ASP A 34 7.27 14.90 15.37
N PRO A 35 6.39 14.51 14.43
CA PRO A 35 5.60 13.29 14.56
C PRO A 35 6.45 12.01 14.41
N VAL A 36 7.69 12.08 13.89
CA VAL A 36 8.55 10.91 13.69
C VAL A 36 9.91 11.12 14.35
N ARG A 37 10.03 10.65 15.59
CA ARG A 37 11.24 10.79 16.39
C ARG A 37 12.30 9.76 16.02
N GLN A 38 13.55 10.20 15.91
CA GLN A 38 14.68 9.32 15.68
C GLN A 38 15.47 9.09 16.98
N VAL A 39 15.61 7.83 17.38
CA VAL A 39 16.38 7.42 18.56
C VAL A 39 17.70 6.79 18.11
N PRO A 40 18.84 7.48 18.28
CA PRO A 40 20.14 6.99 17.79
C PRO A 40 20.68 5.83 18.62
N PHE A 41 21.34 4.90 17.94
CA PHE A 41 22.13 3.83 18.53
C PHE A 41 23.35 3.48 17.66
N GLU A 42 24.43 3.03 18.28
CA GLU A 42 25.61 2.55 17.57
C GLU A 42 25.55 1.02 17.44
N LEU A 43 25.81 0.54 16.23
CA LEU A 43 26.05 -0.87 15.94
C LEU A 43 27.56 -1.16 15.97
N PRO A 44 28.04 -2.06 16.86
CA PRO A 44 29.44 -2.43 16.91
C PRO A 44 29.90 -3.12 15.62
N ALA A 45 31.19 -2.97 15.30
CA ALA A 45 31.83 -3.75 14.25
C ALA A 45 31.71 -5.26 14.51
N GLY A 46 31.54 -6.03 13.43
CA GLY A 46 31.36 -7.49 13.50
C GLY A 46 29.93 -7.93 13.83
N THR A 47 28.95 -7.01 13.90
CA THR A 47 27.54 -7.39 14.04
C THR A 47 27.02 -8.02 12.76
N SER A 48 26.51 -9.26 12.83
CA SER A 48 25.96 -9.98 11.67
C SER A 48 24.44 -9.91 11.57
N ALA A 49 23.77 -9.48 12.63
CA ALA A 49 22.32 -9.19 12.65
C ALA A 49 22.00 -8.32 13.86
N PHE A 50 20.85 -7.67 13.88
CA PHE A 50 20.37 -7.03 15.10
C PHE A 50 18.86 -7.06 15.21
N THR A 51 18.37 -7.06 16.45
CA THR A 51 16.94 -7.03 16.77
C THR A 51 16.62 -5.78 17.59
N VAL A 52 15.56 -5.08 17.23
CA VAL A 52 15.00 -3.98 18.01
C VAL A 52 13.65 -4.39 18.58
N ARG A 53 13.45 -4.15 19.88
CA ARG A 53 12.19 -4.40 20.59
C ARG A 53 11.67 -3.11 21.19
N LEU A 54 10.41 -2.80 20.91
CA LEU A 54 9.65 -1.68 21.45
C LEU A 54 8.55 -2.19 22.37
N ALA A 55 8.51 -1.69 23.60
CA ALA A 55 7.44 -1.96 24.55
C ALA A 55 6.84 -0.65 25.07
N TYR A 56 5.52 -0.55 25.04
CA TYR A 56 4.71 0.54 25.60
C TYR A 56 3.30 -0.01 25.89
N ASP A 57 2.49 0.77 26.60
CA ASP A 57 1.09 0.43 26.81
C ASP A 57 0.27 0.73 25.55
N ARG A 58 -0.02 -0.31 24.77
CA ARG A 58 -0.80 -0.23 23.52
C ARG A 58 -2.28 0.10 23.75
N SER A 59 -2.77 0.00 24.98
CA SER A 59 -4.13 0.44 25.32
C SER A 59 -4.20 1.96 25.54
N ALA A 60 -3.07 2.59 25.89
CA ALA A 60 -2.98 4.01 26.21
C ALA A 60 -2.65 4.90 25.00
N GLY A 61 -2.03 4.35 23.95
CA GLY A 61 -1.61 5.11 22.77
C GLY A 61 -1.07 4.22 21.66
N VAL A 62 -0.49 4.84 20.63
CA VAL A 62 0.11 4.15 19.49
C VAL A 62 1.47 4.77 19.18
N LEU A 63 2.48 3.92 19.12
CA LEU A 63 3.79 4.22 18.59
C LEU A 63 4.05 3.32 17.38
N ASP A 64 4.51 3.94 16.30
CA ASP A 64 4.97 3.24 15.12
C ASP A 64 6.45 2.88 15.24
N LEU A 65 6.89 1.89 14.47
CA LEU A 65 8.26 1.41 14.49
C LEU A 65 8.87 1.37 13.09
N GLY A 66 10.02 2.02 12.94
CA GLY A 66 10.83 2.02 11.73
C GLY A 66 12.33 2.07 11.99
N CYS A 67 13.13 2.08 10.94
CA CYS A 67 14.58 2.03 11.02
C CYS A 67 15.26 2.81 9.89
N MET A 68 16.24 3.63 10.26
CA MET A 68 17.24 4.19 9.35
C MET A 68 18.61 3.59 9.67
N GLY A 69 19.31 3.13 8.66
CA GLY A 69 20.73 2.79 8.73
C GLY A 69 21.62 3.88 8.15
N PRO A 70 22.95 3.66 8.14
CA PRO A 70 23.94 4.59 7.60
C PRO A 70 23.67 4.98 6.14
N SER A 71 23.22 4.02 5.32
CA SER A 71 22.91 4.25 3.90
C SER A 71 21.45 4.66 3.63
N GLY A 72 20.66 4.97 4.65
CA GLY A 72 19.28 5.42 4.49
C GLY A 72 18.23 4.46 5.05
N PHE A 73 17.06 4.44 4.43
CA PHE A 73 15.89 3.71 4.91
C PHE A 73 16.11 2.20 5.00
N ARG A 74 15.64 1.59 6.08
CA ARG A 74 15.74 0.15 6.33
C ARG A 74 14.42 -0.51 6.68
N GLY A 75 13.34 0.26 6.88
CA GLY A 75 12.01 -0.31 7.07
C GLY A 75 11.08 0.53 7.92
N TRP A 76 9.80 0.22 7.79
CA TRP A 76 8.70 0.78 8.54
C TRP A 76 7.62 -0.29 8.68
N SER A 77 6.96 -0.35 9.83
CA SER A 77 5.87 -1.30 10.08
C SER A 77 4.67 -0.67 10.79
N GLY A 78 4.63 0.66 10.89
CA GLY A 78 3.59 1.34 11.65
C GLY A 78 3.48 0.79 13.07
N GLY A 79 2.25 0.74 13.58
CA GLY A 79 1.92 0.13 14.85
C GLY A 79 1.84 -1.41 14.82
N ALA A 80 1.97 -2.05 13.64
CA ALA A 80 1.76 -3.48 13.47
C ALA A 80 2.75 -4.33 14.27
N ARG A 81 3.98 -3.83 14.48
CA ARG A 81 5.05 -4.59 15.13
C ARG A 81 5.53 -3.97 16.44
N SER A 82 6.03 -4.84 17.32
CA SER A 82 6.76 -4.47 18.54
C SER A 82 8.22 -4.92 18.48
N GLU A 83 8.60 -5.63 17.42
CA GLU A 83 9.95 -6.13 17.19
C GLU A 83 10.23 -6.21 15.70
N TYR A 84 11.48 -5.93 15.32
CA TYR A 84 12.02 -6.32 14.03
C TYR A 84 13.45 -6.82 14.16
N THR A 85 13.86 -7.63 13.20
CA THR A 85 15.24 -8.11 13.04
C THR A 85 15.70 -7.87 11.61
N ILE A 86 16.94 -7.40 11.46
CA ILE A 86 17.60 -7.23 10.15
C ILE A 86 18.86 -8.10 10.13
N THR A 87 19.01 -8.84 9.04
CA THR A 87 20.15 -9.70 8.72
C THR A 87 20.55 -9.45 7.25
N PRO A 88 21.72 -9.93 6.80
CA PRO A 88 22.16 -9.78 5.40
C PRO A 88 21.17 -10.28 4.35
N THR A 89 20.49 -11.40 4.63
CA THR A 89 19.66 -12.11 3.64
C THR A 89 18.17 -12.15 3.99
N TRP A 90 17.80 -11.69 5.18
CA TRP A 90 16.43 -11.68 5.66
C TRP A 90 16.18 -10.53 6.63
N ALA A 91 14.97 -9.98 6.60
CA ALA A 91 14.48 -9.07 7.62
C ALA A 91 13.02 -9.38 7.95
N THR A 92 12.58 -8.94 9.12
CA THR A 92 11.15 -8.94 9.46
C THR A 92 10.35 -8.21 8.37
N PRO A 93 9.20 -8.74 7.90
CA PRO A 93 8.42 -8.04 6.87
C PRO A 93 8.09 -6.60 7.29
N GLY A 94 8.18 -5.66 6.35
CA GLY A 94 8.23 -4.22 6.61
C GLY A 94 9.64 -3.64 6.62
N TYR A 95 10.67 -4.49 6.70
CA TYR A 95 12.07 -4.10 6.74
C TYR A 95 12.87 -4.73 5.59
N LEU A 96 13.90 -4.02 5.15
CA LEU A 96 14.80 -4.44 4.09
C LEU A 96 15.97 -5.26 4.67
N PRO A 97 16.28 -6.45 4.14
CA PRO A 97 17.52 -7.14 4.46
C PRO A 97 18.73 -6.35 3.95
N GLY A 98 19.88 -6.62 4.54
CA GLY A 98 21.14 -6.00 4.16
C GLY A 98 22.19 -6.13 5.25
N GLU A 99 23.46 -5.97 4.87
CA GLU A 99 24.58 -6.04 5.81
C GLU A 99 24.40 -5.03 6.96
N PRO A 100 24.39 -5.47 8.23
CA PRO A 100 24.36 -4.56 9.38
C PRO A 100 25.69 -3.81 9.52
N GLU A 101 25.82 -2.71 8.79
CA GLU A 101 27.00 -1.84 8.83
C GLU A 101 27.28 -1.33 10.25
N ALA A 102 28.55 -1.34 10.63
CA ALA A 102 28.99 -0.71 11.87
C ALA A 102 28.76 0.80 11.78
N GLY A 103 28.33 1.42 12.88
CA GLY A 103 28.15 2.87 12.95
C GLY A 103 26.79 3.30 13.50
N LEU A 104 26.40 4.52 13.14
CA LEU A 104 25.20 5.18 13.67
C LEU A 104 23.94 4.76 12.91
N TRP A 105 22.99 4.22 13.65
CA TRP A 105 21.66 3.86 13.19
C TRP A 105 20.60 4.61 14.01
N HIS A 106 19.38 4.66 13.49
CA HIS A 106 18.25 5.26 14.18
C HIS A 106 17.05 4.33 14.19
N VAL A 107 16.46 4.14 15.37
CA VAL A 107 15.09 3.63 15.48
C VAL A 107 14.17 4.82 15.22
N MET A 108 13.29 4.70 14.24
CA MET A 108 12.23 5.68 13.99
C MET A 108 11.01 5.31 14.83
N LEU A 109 10.46 6.28 15.55
CA LEU A 109 9.22 6.15 16.31
C LEU A 109 8.21 7.17 15.83
N GLY A 110 7.16 6.70 15.16
CA GLY A 110 5.99 7.53 14.84
C GLY A 110 5.15 7.74 16.11
N LEU A 111 4.86 8.98 16.45
CA LEU A 111 4.11 9.36 17.63
C LEU A 111 2.61 9.49 17.31
N TYR A 112 2.02 8.44 16.71
CA TYR A 112 0.67 8.49 16.12
C TYR A 112 -0.43 8.86 17.12
N ARG A 113 -0.45 8.25 18.31
CA ARG A 113 -1.41 8.61 19.38
C ARG A 113 -0.72 8.67 20.73
N ILE A 114 -0.60 9.87 21.29
CA ILE A 114 0.01 10.12 22.60
C ILE A 114 -1.06 10.69 23.56
N PRO A 115 -1.31 10.07 24.72
CA PRO A 115 -2.27 10.59 25.70
C PRO A 115 -1.73 11.85 26.39
N PRO A 116 -2.61 12.70 26.99
CA PRO A 116 -2.18 13.93 27.66
C PRO A 116 -1.16 13.73 28.78
N GLY A 117 -1.21 12.59 29.48
CA GLY A 117 -0.24 12.21 30.53
C GLY A 117 1.11 11.73 30.01
N GLY A 118 1.29 11.63 28.69
CA GLY A 118 2.47 11.08 28.04
C GLY A 118 2.44 9.55 27.93
N LEU A 119 3.28 9.01 27.04
CA LEU A 119 3.37 7.59 26.75
C LEU A 119 4.78 7.04 27.09
N PRO A 120 4.93 6.34 28.22
CA PRO A 120 6.18 5.68 28.56
C PRO A 120 6.52 4.57 27.56
N TYR A 121 7.79 4.50 27.17
CA TYR A 121 8.29 3.47 26.26
C TYR A 121 9.60 2.86 26.75
N ARG A 122 9.89 1.64 26.27
CA ARG A 122 11.18 0.97 26.43
C ARG A 122 11.62 0.38 25.09
N LEU A 123 12.79 0.81 24.63
CA LEU A 123 13.50 0.25 23.48
C LEU A 123 14.67 -0.62 23.94
N ARG A 124 14.84 -1.76 23.26
CA ARG A 124 16.03 -2.62 23.37
C ARG A 124 16.59 -2.88 21.99
N ILE A 125 17.88 -2.61 21.80
CA ILE A 125 18.61 -2.96 20.58
C ILE A 125 19.59 -4.07 20.95
N ILE A 126 19.50 -5.18 20.25
CA ILE A 126 20.20 -6.43 20.53
C ILE A 126 21.07 -6.76 19.31
N PRO A 127 22.36 -6.40 19.29
CA PRO A 127 23.28 -6.87 18.27
C PRO A 127 23.55 -8.36 18.43
N HIS A 128 23.70 -9.07 17.31
CA HIS A 128 23.99 -10.50 17.26
C HIS A 128 25.29 -10.77 16.50
N PRO A 129 26.19 -11.62 17.04
CA PRO A 129 27.45 -12.00 16.38
C PRO A 129 27.26 -13.02 15.26
N SER A 130 26.06 -13.58 15.16
CA SER A 130 25.62 -14.44 14.06
C SER A 130 24.12 -14.21 13.85
N PRO A 131 23.59 -14.36 12.62
CA PRO A 131 22.16 -14.23 12.40
C PRO A 131 21.38 -15.17 13.32
N PRO A 132 20.38 -14.68 14.08
CA PRO A 132 19.56 -15.54 14.88
C PRO A 132 18.86 -16.54 13.96
N ALA A 133 18.47 -17.71 14.51
CA ALA A 133 17.62 -18.63 13.78
C ALA A 133 16.41 -17.85 13.27
N LEU A 134 16.22 -17.86 11.95
CA LEU A 134 15.06 -17.21 11.34
C LEU A 134 13.83 -17.69 12.07
N PRO A 135 12.89 -16.78 12.43
CA PRO A 135 11.59 -17.21 12.88
C PRO A 135 11.14 -18.30 11.91
N ARG A 136 10.78 -19.47 12.45
CA ARG A 136 10.00 -20.41 11.67
C ARG A 136 8.72 -19.65 11.40
N HIS A 137 8.67 -18.88 10.31
CA HIS A 137 7.42 -18.37 9.77
C HIS A 137 6.49 -19.55 9.83
N GLY A 138 5.42 -19.37 10.59
CA GLY A 138 4.56 -20.46 10.98
C GLY A 138 4.35 -21.32 9.76
N ARG A 139 4.74 -22.59 9.84
CA ARG A 139 4.23 -23.63 8.96
C ARG A 139 2.72 -23.76 9.23
N ARG A 140 1.94 -22.72 8.95
CA ARG A 140 0.71 -22.81 8.18
C ARG A 140 1.17 -22.67 6.73
N GLY A 141 1.95 -23.61 6.20
CA GLY A 141 1.52 -24.98 5.99
C GLY A 141 0.87 -25.01 4.61
N LEU A 142 1.72 -24.93 3.59
CA LEU A 142 1.44 -24.81 2.14
C LEU A 142 1.17 -23.36 1.70
N ARG A 143 2.00 -22.87 0.75
CA ARG A 143 1.52 -21.83 -0.18
C ARG A 143 0.16 -22.32 -0.70
N PRO A 144 -0.89 -21.48 -0.75
CA PRO A 144 -2.13 -21.91 -1.37
C PRO A 144 -1.77 -22.46 -2.77
N PRO A 145 -2.34 -23.60 -3.19
CA PRO A 145 -2.09 -24.10 -4.54
C PRO A 145 -2.38 -22.96 -5.51
N PRO A 146 -1.54 -22.78 -6.55
CA PRO A 146 -1.79 -21.70 -7.49
C PRO A 146 -3.21 -21.89 -8.06
N PRO A 147 -4.00 -20.82 -8.14
CA PRO A 147 -5.36 -20.93 -8.65
C PRO A 147 -5.31 -21.46 -10.09
N PRO A 148 -6.34 -22.20 -10.53
CA PRO A 148 -6.40 -22.63 -11.92
C PRO A 148 -6.36 -21.41 -12.84
N PRO A 149 -5.64 -21.47 -13.98
CA PRO A 149 -5.59 -20.36 -14.92
C PRO A 149 -7.00 -19.90 -15.30
N ARG A 150 -7.30 -18.61 -15.10
CA ARG A 150 -8.58 -18.02 -15.47
C ARG A 150 -8.40 -17.24 -16.76
N ALA A 151 -9.43 -17.28 -17.62
CA ALA A 151 -9.49 -16.39 -18.76
C ALA A 151 -9.49 -14.93 -18.27
N PRO A 152 -8.83 -13.98 -18.96
CA PRO A 152 -8.81 -12.56 -18.58
C PRO A 152 -10.21 -11.96 -18.41
N ALA A 153 -10.37 -10.91 -17.60
CA ALA A 153 -11.68 -10.32 -17.31
C ALA A 153 -12.41 -9.87 -18.58
N ALA A 154 -11.71 -9.25 -19.53
CA ALA A 154 -12.26 -8.90 -20.84
C ALA A 154 -12.88 -10.09 -21.57
N VAL A 155 -12.27 -11.28 -21.51
CA VAL A 155 -12.82 -12.48 -22.14
C VAL A 155 -14.05 -12.97 -21.39
N ARG A 156 -13.96 -13.07 -20.06
CA ARG A 156 -15.07 -13.54 -19.22
C ARG A 156 -16.31 -12.66 -19.33
N ARG A 157 -16.12 -11.36 -19.57
CA ARG A 157 -17.21 -10.37 -19.72
C ARG A 157 -17.48 -9.96 -21.18
N ALA A 158 -16.87 -10.62 -22.16
CA ALA A 158 -17.02 -10.31 -23.59
C ALA A 158 -16.84 -8.81 -23.91
N LEU A 159 -15.80 -8.19 -23.35
CA LEU A 159 -15.45 -6.79 -23.56
C LEU A 159 -14.68 -6.62 -24.88
N PRO A 160 -15.02 -5.60 -25.70
CA PRO A 160 -14.31 -5.34 -26.94
C PRO A 160 -12.90 -4.79 -26.67
N ALA A 161 -11.99 -5.03 -27.61
CA ALA A 161 -10.67 -4.40 -27.65
C ALA A 161 -10.73 -3.04 -28.36
N LEU A 162 -9.91 -2.09 -27.95
CA LEU A 162 -9.78 -0.77 -28.59
C LEU A 162 -8.34 -0.56 -29.05
N GLY A 163 -8.10 -0.47 -30.35
CA GLY A 163 -6.76 -0.19 -30.87
C GLY A 163 -5.67 -1.17 -30.39
N GLY A 164 -6.02 -2.45 -30.17
CA GLY A 164 -5.11 -3.46 -29.61
C GLY A 164 -5.03 -3.51 -28.09
N LEU A 165 -5.66 -2.56 -27.38
CA LEU A 165 -5.79 -2.53 -25.92
C LEU A 165 -7.00 -3.36 -25.45
N ARG A 166 -6.97 -3.80 -24.20
CA ARG A 166 -8.06 -4.55 -23.56
C ARG A 166 -8.37 -3.99 -22.18
N TRP A 167 -9.59 -4.23 -21.72
CA TRP A 167 -9.99 -3.91 -20.35
C TRP A 167 -9.42 -4.94 -19.38
N LEU A 168 -8.74 -4.44 -18.36
CA LEU A 168 -8.17 -5.22 -17.26
C LEU A 168 -8.96 -4.91 -15.99
N ALA A 169 -9.40 -5.94 -15.26
CA ALA A 169 -10.01 -5.78 -13.95
C ALA A 169 -8.96 -5.91 -12.85
N GLY A 170 -8.96 -5.03 -11.86
CA GLY A 170 -8.03 -5.16 -10.75
C GLY A 170 -8.41 -4.31 -9.56
N ASP A 171 -7.48 -4.25 -8.63
CA ASP A 171 -7.59 -3.50 -7.39
C ASP A 171 -6.28 -2.76 -7.15
N LEU A 172 -6.39 -1.47 -6.83
CA LEU A 172 -5.26 -0.55 -6.72
C LEU A 172 -4.86 -0.25 -5.28
N HIS A 173 -5.45 -0.93 -4.29
CA HIS A 173 -5.18 -0.64 -2.89
C HIS A 173 -5.29 -1.89 -2.02
N THR A 174 -4.16 -2.53 -1.69
CA THR A 174 -4.12 -3.73 -0.84
C THR A 174 -2.83 -3.84 -0.02
N HIS A 175 -2.92 -4.51 1.13
CA HIS A 175 -1.84 -4.60 2.11
C HIS A 175 -1.46 -6.05 2.41
N THR A 176 -0.21 -6.25 2.81
CA THR A 176 0.34 -7.58 3.14
C THR A 176 0.91 -7.58 4.54
N VAL A 177 1.51 -8.70 4.93
CA VAL A 177 2.30 -8.79 6.17
C VAL A 177 3.45 -7.78 6.23
N HIS A 178 3.79 -7.06 5.17
CA HIS A 178 4.86 -6.06 5.18
C HIS A 178 4.44 -4.75 5.88
N SER A 179 3.15 -4.42 5.97
CA SER A 179 2.61 -3.45 6.92
C SER A 179 1.73 -4.14 7.98
N ASP A 180 0.42 -4.05 7.81
CA ASP A 180 -0.65 -4.41 8.74
C ASP A 180 -1.70 -5.33 8.10
N GLY A 181 -1.45 -5.77 6.87
CA GLY A 181 -2.14 -6.90 6.26
C GLY A 181 -1.77 -8.24 6.91
N SER A 182 -2.60 -9.23 6.66
CA SER A 182 -2.51 -10.57 7.25
C SER A 182 -1.98 -11.64 6.30
N LEU A 183 -2.06 -11.39 4.98
CA LEU A 183 -1.62 -12.33 3.94
C LEU A 183 -0.21 -12.00 3.46
N THR A 184 0.56 -13.03 3.13
CA THR A 184 1.80 -12.87 2.36
C THR A 184 1.49 -12.36 0.95
N VAL A 185 2.50 -11.81 0.27
CA VAL A 185 2.35 -11.33 -1.13
C VAL A 185 1.82 -12.45 -2.04
N ALA A 186 2.29 -13.69 -1.85
CA ALA A 186 1.83 -14.85 -2.63
C ALA A 186 0.38 -15.27 -2.31
N GLU A 187 -0.03 -15.25 -1.04
CA GLU A 187 -1.40 -15.56 -0.65
C GLU A 187 -2.38 -14.52 -1.17
N LEU A 188 -2.03 -13.23 -1.06
CA LEU A 188 -2.84 -12.13 -1.57
C LEU A 188 -2.96 -12.20 -3.11
N ALA A 189 -1.88 -12.49 -3.82
CA ALA A 189 -1.90 -12.66 -5.27
C ALA A 189 -2.80 -13.83 -5.70
N CYS A 190 -2.75 -14.97 -4.99
CA CYS A 190 -3.64 -16.11 -5.26
C CYS A 190 -5.11 -15.74 -5.01
N LEU A 191 -5.40 -15.03 -3.90
CA LEU A 191 -6.75 -14.56 -3.60
C LEU A 191 -7.27 -13.66 -4.72
N ALA A 192 -6.50 -12.67 -5.16
CA ALA A 192 -6.88 -11.76 -6.24
C ALA A 192 -7.13 -12.50 -7.57
N ALA A 193 -6.26 -13.45 -7.94
CA ALA A 193 -6.46 -14.28 -9.12
C ALA A 193 -7.72 -15.16 -9.00
N ASP A 194 -8.03 -15.69 -7.81
CA ASP A 194 -9.27 -16.43 -7.55
C ASP A 194 -10.53 -15.55 -7.59
N ARG A 195 -10.40 -14.25 -7.38
CA ARG A 195 -11.45 -13.26 -7.65
C ARG A 195 -11.61 -12.96 -9.14
N GLY A 196 -10.71 -13.46 -9.98
CA GLY A 196 -10.67 -13.16 -11.41
C GLY A 196 -10.04 -11.80 -11.73
N LEU A 197 -9.28 -11.20 -10.81
CA LEU A 197 -8.56 -9.97 -11.13
C LEU A 197 -7.42 -10.29 -12.11
N ASP A 198 -7.19 -9.39 -13.07
CA ASP A 198 -6.07 -9.42 -14.01
C ASP A 198 -4.82 -8.73 -13.43
N PHE A 199 -5.01 -7.76 -12.53
CA PHE A 199 -3.93 -7.09 -11.81
C PHE A 199 -4.28 -6.76 -10.36
N LEU A 200 -3.24 -6.51 -9.55
CA LEU A 200 -3.34 -6.07 -8.17
C LEU A 200 -2.18 -5.13 -7.84
N ALA A 201 -2.44 -3.95 -7.27
CA ALA A 201 -1.40 -3.13 -6.67
C ALA A 201 -1.20 -3.50 -5.19
N VAL A 202 0.06 -3.72 -4.81
CA VAL A 202 0.44 -4.03 -3.42
C VAL A 202 1.10 -2.81 -2.82
N THR A 203 0.46 -2.21 -1.82
CA THR A 203 0.68 -0.83 -1.39
C THR A 203 0.93 -0.72 0.11
N ASP A 204 1.73 -1.63 0.69
CA ASP A 204 2.03 -1.61 2.13
C ASP A 204 2.49 -0.23 2.65
N HIS A 205 2.01 0.15 3.83
CA HIS A 205 2.22 1.47 4.43
C HIS A 205 3.70 1.84 4.62
N ASN A 206 4.12 2.94 3.97
CA ASN A 206 5.42 3.60 4.15
C ASN A 206 6.65 2.68 4.01
N THR A 207 6.52 1.55 3.32
CA THR A 207 7.59 0.58 3.08
C THR A 207 7.51 0.03 1.66
N VAL A 208 8.64 -0.48 1.17
CA VAL A 208 8.76 -1.17 -0.13
C VAL A 208 9.36 -2.56 0.03
N SER A 209 9.41 -3.07 1.25
CA SER A 209 10.06 -4.35 1.56
C SER A 209 9.40 -5.56 0.88
N HIS A 210 8.14 -5.45 0.45
CA HIS A 210 7.42 -6.47 -0.30
C HIS A 210 7.82 -6.52 -1.79
N HIS A 211 8.44 -5.48 -2.33
CA HIS A 211 8.71 -5.36 -3.78
C HIS A 211 9.54 -6.54 -4.31
N ALA A 212 10.50 -7.02 -3.53
CA ALA A 212 11.34 -8.16 -3.89
C ALA A 212 10.58 -9.48 -4.06
N GLU A 213 9.37 -9.61 -3.48
CA GLU A 213 8.54 -10.80 -3.57
C GLU A 213 7.58 -10.78 -4.77
N LEU A 214 7.31 -9.59 -5.34
CA LEU A 214 6.29 -9.40 -6.37
C LEU A 214 6.52 -10.26 -7.62
N PRO A 215 7.74 -10.34 -8.23
CA PRO A 215 7.91 -11.12 -9.46
C PRO A 215 7.61 -12.60 -9.28
N ALA A 216 8.04 -13.18 -8.15
CA ALA A 216 7.81 -14.59 -7.85
C ALA A 216 6.33 -14.89 -7.53
N ALA A 217 5.66 -13.98 -6.81
CA ALA A 217 4.24 -14.11 -6.49
C ALA A 217 3.34 -13.93 -7.74
N ALA A 218 3.65 -12.95 -8.59
CA ALA A 218 2.96 -12.70 -9.85
C ALA A 218 3.02 -13.92 -10.78
N ALA A 219 4.22 -14.49 -10.97
CA ALA A 219 4.41 -15.70 -11.77
C ALA A 219 3.68 -16.91 -11.18
N TYR A 220 3.65 -17.03 -9.85
CA TYR A 220 2.99 -18.14 -9.16
C TYR A 220 1.46 -18.09 -9.28
N ALA A 221 0.86 -16.91 -9.13
CA ALA A 221 -0.59 -16.73 -9.17
C ALA A 221 -1.14 -16.43 -10.58
N ALA A 222 -0.26 -16.26 -11.58
CA ALA A 222 -0.61 -15.88 -12.95
C ALA A 222 -1.44 -14.57 -13.03
N ILE A 223 -1.01 -13.57 -12.27
CA ILE A 223 -1.62 -12.23 -12.19
C ILE A 223 -0.54 -11.15 -12.28
N THR A 224 -0.87 -9.98 -12.82
CA THR A 224 0.03 -8.82 -12.79
C THR A 224 0.04 -8.19 -11.40
N LEU A 225 1.21 -8.07 -10.77
CA LEU A 225 1.37 -7.30 -9.53
C LEU A 225 2.03 -5.96 -9.83
N ILE A 226 1.40 -4.87 -9.41
CA ILE A 226 1.91 -3.50 -9.53
C ILE A 226 2.66 -3.17 -8.22
N PRO A 227 3.96 -2.84 -8.28
CA PRO A 227 4.67 -2.33 -7.12
C PRO A 227 4.04 -1.01 -6.68
N GLY A 228 3.85 -0.84 -5.38
CA GLY A 228 3.40 0.43 -4.83
C GLY A 228 3.81 0.62 -3.38
N GLN A 229 3.57 1.83 -2.89
CA GLN A 229 3.70 2.21 -1.49
C GLN A 229 2.51 3.10 -1.14
N GLU A 230 1.78 2.79 -0.06
CA GLU A 230 0.86 3.76 0.51
C GLU A 230 1.62 4.72 1.42
N ILE A 231 1.73 5.96 0.98
CA ILE A 231 2.28 7.06 1.75
C ILE A 231 1.22 7.47 2.77
N THR A 232 1.51 7.22 4.04
CA THR A 232 0.54 7.26 5.13
C THR A 232 0.95 8.32 6.14
N THR A 233 0.11 9.34 6.34
CA THR A 233 0.33 10.38 7.35
C THR A 233 -0.97 10.80 8.06
N ASP A 234 -0.82 11.51 9.17
CA ASP A 234 -1.94 12.10 9.94
C ASP A 234 -2.80 13.10 9.15
N LEU A 235 -2.40 13.48 7.93
CA LEU A 235 -3.09 14.47 7.08
C LEU A 235 -3.59 13.90 5.77
N GLY A 236 -3.58 12.58 5.60
CA GLY A 236 -4.10 11.92 4.42
C GLY A 236 -3.13 10.91 3.82
N HIS A 237 -3.67 10.05 2.99
CA HIS A 237 -2.91 8.98 2.35
C HIS A 237 -2.87 9.13 0.83
N ALA A 238 -1.82 8.59 0.23
CA ALA A 238 -1.68 8.50 -1.21
C ALA A 238 -0.92 7.25 -1.61
N ASN A 239 -1.36 6.58 -2.67
CA ASN A 239 -0.59 5.52 -3.29
C ASN A 239 0.39 6.10 -4.32
N ALA A 240 1.63 5.63 -4.24
CA ALA A 240 2.66 5.80 -5.26
C ALA A 240 2.83 4.47 -5.99
N PHE A 241 2.41 4.39 -7.25
CA PHE A 241 2.48 3.19 -8.07
C PHE A 241 3.69 3.20 -9.01
N GLY A 242 4.39 2.08 -9.09
CA GLY A 242 5.60 1.87 -9.88
C GLY A 242 6.75 1.33 -9.03
N ASP A 243 7.79 0.81 -9.70
CA ASP A 243 9.05 0.42 -9.06
C ASP A 243 9.91 1.66 -8.77
N LEU A 244 9.46 2.47 -7.81
CA LEU A 244 9.99 3.81 -7.52
C LEU A 244 11.06 3.83 -6.42
N GLY A 245 11.31 2.68 -5.78
CA GLY A 245 11.97 2.64 -4.48
C GLY A 245 11.13 3.30 -3.38
N TRP A 246 11.75 3.56 -2.22
CA TRP A 246 11.06 4.12 -1.07
C TRP A 246 10.81 5.62 -1.22
N ILE A 247 9.55 6.04 -1.11
CA ILE A 247 9.17 7.45 -1.03
C ILE A 247 9.13 7.89 0.43
N ASP A 248 9.91 8.91 0.79
CA ASP A 248 9.95 9.40 2.16
C ASP A 248 8.66 10.13 2.55
N PHE A 249 7.77 9.41 3.26
CA PHE A 249 6.47 9.89 3.73
C PHE A 249 6.54 11.07 4.72
N ARG A 250 7.73 11.45 5.18
CA ARG A 250 7.93 12.63 6.04
C ARG A 250 8.04 13.92 5.24
N GLN A 251 8.29 13.82 3.94
CA GLN A 251 8.34 14.97 3.03
C GLN A 251 6.92 15.49 2.74
N PRO A 252 6.75 16.74 2.26
CA PRO A 252 5.44 17.23 1.85
C PRO A 252 4.94 16.54 0.56
N PRO A 253 3.62 16.55 0.28
CA PRO A 253 3.06 15.90 -0.91
C PRO A 253 3.64 16.30 -2.25
N GLY A 254 4.10 17.56 -2.39
CA GLY A 254 4.77 18.01 -3.61
C GLY A 254 6.08 17.25 -3.89
N ALA A 255 6.81 16.85 -2.85
CA ALA A 255 8.02 16.04 -3.01
C ALA A 255 7.66 14.59 -3.39
N TRP A 256 6.57 14.03 -2.84
CA TRP A 256 6.08 12.72 -3.24
C TRP A 256 5.68 12.72 -4.72
N ALA A 257 4.88 13.69 -5.14
CA ALA A 257 4.45 13.84 -6.53
C ALA A 257 5.63 14.01 -7.48
N ALA A 258 6.65 14.79 -7.10
CA ALA A 258 7.87 14.96 -7.88
C ALA A 258 8.64 13.64 -8.02
N ALA A 259 8.89 12.92 -6.92
CA ALA A 259 9.59 11.65 -6.94
C ALA A 259 8.85 10.58 -7.76
N VAL A 260 7.52 10.51 -7.63
CA VAL A 260 6.68 9.61 -8.43
C VAL A 260 6.80 9.95 -9.92
N ARG A 261 6.70 11.24 -10.29
CA ARG A 261 6.84 11.69 -11.69
C ARG A 261 8.24 11.40 -12.26
N GLU A 262 9.30 11.61 -11.48
CA GLU A 262 10.68 11.35 -11.90
C GLU A 262 10.96 9.86 -12.13
N GLY A 263 10.31 8.99 -11.35
CA GLY A 263 10.37 7.53 -11.53
C GLY A 263 9.36 6.97 -12.54
N ASP A 264 8.73 7.82 -13.36
CA ASP A 264 7.66 7.44 -14.30
C ASP A 264 6.50 6.68 -13.63
N GLY A 265 6.18 6.99 -12.38
CA GLY A 265 5.09 6.37 -11.64
C GLY A 265 3.74 7.09 -11.78
N VAL A 266 2.75 6.61 -11.03
CA VAL A 266 1.43 7.24 -10.91
C VAL A 266 1.11 7.46 -9.44
N MET A 267 0.71 8.68 -9.08
CA MET A 267 0.27 9.00 -7.72
C MET A 267 -1.27 9.08 -7.68
N SER A 268 -1.87 8.43 -6.69
CA SER A 268 -3.30 8.52 -6.39
C SER A 268 -3.51 9.12 -5.01
N VAL A 269 -4.43 10.08 -4.87
CA VAL A 269 -4.95 10.46 -3.54
C VAL A 269 -5.93 9.38 -3.09
N ASN A 270 -5.68 8.77 -1.93
CA ASN A 270 -6.49 7.68 -1.42
C ASN A 270 -7.67 8.23 -0.60
N HIS A 271 -8.82 7.56 -0.71
CA HIS A 271 -10.03 7.71 0.08
C HIS A 271 -10.19 9.09 0.76
N PRO A 272 -10.32 10.17 -0.03
CA PRO A 272 -10.05 11.54 0.44
C PRO A 272 -11.03 12.05 1.49
N VAL A 273 -12.15 11.34 1.70
CA VAL A 273 -13.19 11.68 2.67
C VAL A 273 -13.34 10.64 3.78
N ALA A 274 -12.43 9.66 3.87
CA ALA A 274 -12.52 8.58 4.85
C ALA A 274 -11.97 8.99 6.23
N ALA A 275 -12.88 9.22 7.18
CA ALA A 275 -12.60 9.35 8.61
C ALA A 275 -11.35 10.22 8.93
N ASP A 276 -10.43 9.73 9.76
CA ASP A 276 -9.20 10.40 10.16
C ASP A 276 -8.08 10.33 9.09
N CYS A 277 -8.20 9.40 8.13
CA CYS A 277 -7.32 9.22 6.97
C CYS A 277 -7.66 10.15 5.79
N ALA A 278 -8.69 10.99 5.92
CA ALA A 278 -9.13 11.91 4.88
C ALA A 278 -8.00 12.86 4.46
N TRP A 279 -7.95 13.18 3.16
CA TRP A 279 -6.93 14.06 2.60
C TRP A 279 -7.11 15.50 3.09
N ARG A 280 -6.16 15.96 3.88
CA ARG A 280 -6.11 17.28 4.52
C ARG A 280 -4.82 18.05 4.22
N HIS A 281 -3.90 17.46 3.46
CA HIS A 281 -2.74 18.19 2.99
C HIS A 281 -3.15 19.32 2.02
N PRO A 282 -2.43 20.46 2.03
CA PRO A 282 -2.59 21.48 1.00
C PRO A 282 -2.31 20.92 -0.40
N MET A 283 -3.19 21.19 -1.35
CA MET A 283 -3.05 20.76 -2.74
C MET A 283 -2.37 21.88 -3.56
N ILE A 284 -1.05 21.83 -3.67
CA ILE A 284 -0.29 22.76 -4.52
C ILE A 284 -0.28 22.24 -5.96
N GLU A 285 0.13 20.98 -6.13
CA GLU A 285 -0.03 20.19 -7.34
C GLU A 285 -1.08 19.11 -7.06
N ARG A 286 -1.98 18.88 -8.00
CA ARG A 286 -3.06 17.90 -7.87
C ARG A 286 -2.71 16.66 -8.68
N PRO A 287 -2.50 15.49 -8.04
CA PRO A 287 -2.38 14.23 -8.76
C PRO A 287 -3.56 13.99 -9.70
N ALA A 288 -3.29 13.37 -10.84
CA ALA A 288 -4.31 13.09 -11.85
C ALA A 288 -5.27 11.97 -11.43
N VAL A 289 -4.87 11.11 -10.48
CA VAL A 289 -5.65 9.95 -10.04
C VAL A 289 -6.19 10.18 -8.64
N VAL A 290 -7.46 9.80 -8.43
CA VAL A 290 -8.14 9.87 -7.14
C VAL A 290 -8.89 8.57 -6.91
N GLU A 291 -8.72 7.98 -5.74
CA GLU A 291 -9.55 6.88 -5.25
C GLU A 291 -10.91 7.43 -4.83
N THR A 292 -11.79 7.61 -5.81
CA THR A 292 -13.15 8.11 -5.62
C THR A 292 -14.02 7.07 -4.92
N TRP A 293 -13.77 5.78 -5.15
CA TRP A 293 -14.52 4.71 -4.51
C TRP A 293 -13.60 3.86 -3.65
N HIS A 294 -13.82 3.92 -2.35
CA HIS A 294 -13.12 3.11 -1.37
C HIS A 294 -14.11 2.23 -0.63
N TRP A 295 -13.69 1.07 -0.09
CA TRP A 295 -14.58 0.17 0.65
C TRP A 295 -15.32 0.88 1.80
N SER A 296 -14.69 1.90 2.41
CA SER A 296 -15.28 2.68 3.49
C SER A 296 -16.40 3.64 3.05
N TRP A 297 -16.78 3.65 1.76
CA TRP A 297 -18.02 4.26 1.30
C TRP A 297 -19.24 3.38 1.66
N LEU A 298 -19.48 3.24 2.96
CA LEU A 298 -20.41 2.27 3.56
C LEU A 298 -21.87 2.43 3.09
N ASP A 299 -22.28 3.65 2.75
CA ASP A 299 -23.56 3.96 2.13
C ASP A 299 -23.32 4.72 0.83
N ARG A 300 -23.45 4.00 -0.29
CA ARG A 300 -23.20 4.52 -1.65
C ARG A 300 -24.30 5.46 -2.15
N THR A 301 -25.30 5.77 -1.33
CA THR A 301 -26.21 6.89 -1.58
C THR A 301 -25.64 8.23 -1.10
N TRP A 302 -24.59 8.21 -0.26
CA TRP A 302 -23.97 9.43 0.25
C TRP A 302 -23.05 10.05 -0.80
N GLY A 303 -23.34 11.28 -1.21
CA GLY A 303 -22.62 11.94 -2.30
C GLY A 303 -21.24 12.52 -1.96
N ALA A 304 -20.69 12.31 -0.75
CA ALA A 304 -19.46 12.97 -0.32
C ALA A 304 -18.23 12.64 -1.20
N PRO A 305 -17.95 11.37 -1.57
CA PRO A 305 -16.85 11.07 -2.48
C PRO A 305 -17.04 11.71 -3.85
N LEU A 306 -18.26 11.66 -4.41
CA LEU A 306 -18.58 12.30 -5.68
C LEU A 306 -18.42 13.83 -5.65
N ALA A 307 -18.88 14.48 -4.58
CA ALA A 307 -18.78 15.93 -4.42
C ALA A 307 -17.32 16.37 -4.29
N TRP A 308 -16.51 15.63 -3.53
CA TRP A 308 -15.08 15.92 -3.38
C TRP A 308 -14.35 15.73 -4.72
N THR A 309 -14.55 14.61 -5.40
CA THR A 309 -13.94 14.33 -6.72
C THR A 309 -14.41 15.33 -7.77
N GLY A 310 -15.68 15.73 -7.78
CA GLY A 310 -16.21 16.73 -8.71
C GLY A 310 -15.66 18.16 -8.50
N ALA A 311 -15.10 18.46 -7.33
CA ALA A 311 -14.39 19.72 -7.07
C ALA A 311 -12.89 19.67 -7.47
N TRP A 312 -12.41 18.51 -7.92
CA TRP A 312 -11.05 18.31 -8.35
C TRP A 312 -10.85 18.85 -9.77
N THR A 313 -9.86 19.73 -9.96
CA THR A 313 -9.55 20.40 -11.24
C THR A 313 -8.05 20.30 -11.54
N PRO A 314 -7.65 19.81 -12.75
CA PRO A 314 -8.51 19.24 -13.79
C PRO A 314 -9.24 17.99 -13.30
N GLU A 315 -10.26 17.54 -14.05
CA GLU A 315 -11.03 16.34 -13.71
C GLU A 315 -10.10 15.12 -13.52
N PRO A 316 -10.23 14.36 -12.41
CA PRO A 316 -9.34 13.25 -12.12
C PRO A 316 -9.77 11.97 -12.82
N VAL A 317 -8.80 11.09 -13.02
CA VAL A 317 -9.01 9.68 -13.28
C VAL A 317 -9.57 9.04 -12.00
N MET A 318 -10.84 8.65 -12.03
CA MET A 318 -11.50 7.99 -10.90
C MET A 318 -11.08 6.53 -10.84
N VAL A 319 -10.55 6.11 -9.69
CA VAL A 319 -10.27 4.71 -9.39
C VAL A 319 -10.96 4.28 -8.10
N GLY A 320 -10.94 2.98 -7.84
CA GLY A 320 -11.31 2.43 -6.56
C GLY A 320 -10.33 1.38 -6.04
N GLY A 321 -10.40 1.16 -4.73
CA GLY A 321 -9.55 0.22 -4.02
C GLY A 321 -10.26 -0.39 -2.83
N SER A 322 -9.97 -1.68 -2.58
CA SER A 322 -10.56 -2.40 -1.45
C SER A 322 -9.88 -2.09 -0.12
N ASP A 323 -8.66 -1.54 -0.14
CA ASP A 323 -7.80 -1.33 1.02
C ASP A 323 -7.78 -2.59 1.92
N TYR A 324 -7.56 -3.73 1.26
CA TYR A 324 -7.70 -5.03 1.87
C TYR A 324 -6.53 -5.33 2.82
N HIS A 325 -6.85 -5.70 4.07
CA HIS A 325 -5.85 -6.14 5.03
C HIS A 325 -6.05 -7.60 5.46
N ARG A 326 -7.30 -8.03 5.65
CA ARG A 326 -7.59 -9.38 6.16
C ARG A 326 -8.97 -9.92 5.77
N PRO A 327 -9.14 -11.25 5.75
CA PRO A 327 -10.43 -11.88 5.40
C PRO A 327 -11.60 -11.44 6.30
N GLU A 328 -11.34 -11.17 7.58
CA GLU A 328 -12.38 -10.86 8.56
C GLU A 328 -13.07 -9.51 8.33
N GLU A 329 -12.50 -8.63 7.52
CA GLU A 329 -13.05 -7.31 7.21
C GLU A 329 -14.27 -7.37 6.27
N GLY A 330 -14.43 -8.48 5.52
CA GLY A 330 -15.61 -8.70 4.69
C GLY A 330 -15.68 -7.86 3.40
N HIS A 331 -14.65 -7.07 3.09
CA HIS A 331 -14.47 -6.37 1.80
C HIS A 331 -13.22 -6.91 1.09
N PRO A 332 -13.37 -7.97 0.29
CA PRO A 332 -12.25 -8.67 -0.34
C PRO A 332 -11.63 -7.88 -1.51
N PRO A 333 -10.45 -8.30 -2.03
CA PRO A 333 -9.85 -7.64 -3.18
C PRO A 333 -10.78 -7.57 -4.39
N GLY A 334 -10.81 -6.40 -5.03
CA GLY A 334 -11.67 -6.08 -6.16
C GLY A 334 -13.08 -5.59 -5.78
N GLU A 335 -13.33 -5.25 -4.52
CA GLU A 335 -14.60 -4.67 -4.08
C GLU A 335 -14.33 -3.32 -3.39
N PRO A 336 -14.28 -2.20 -4.14
CA PRO A 336 -14.62 -2.03 -5.56
C PRO A 336 -13.53 -2.50 -6.56
N THR A 337 -13.93 -2.74 -7.81
CA THR A 337 -13.02 -3.10 -8.92
C THR A 337 -12.68 -1.88 -9.75
N THR A 338 -11.39 -1.65 -9.97
CA THR A 338 -10.93 -0.71 -10.99
C THR A 338 -10.73 -1.43 -12.32
N TRP A 339 -11.29 -0.86 -13.38
CA TRP A 339 -11.12 -1.30 -14.76
C TRP A 339 -10.21 -0.33 -15.48
N ILE A 340 -9.18 -0.84 -16.14
CA ILE A 340 -8.22 -0.03 -16.91
C ILE A 340 -8.17 -0.53 -18.34
N LEU A 341 -8.26 0.37 -19.32
CA LEU A 341 -7.99 0.04 -20.71
C LEU A 341 -6.49 0.15 -20.95
N GLY A 342 -5.83 -0.97 -21.21
CA GLY A 342 -4.37 -0.98 -21.33
C GLY A 342 -3.80 -2.20 -22.01
N GLY A 343 -2.47 -2.21 -22.11
CA GLY A 343 -1.67 -3.31 -22.64
C GLY A 343 -1.34 -4.34 -21.55
N ALA A 344 -0.06 -4.69 -21.44
CA ALA A 344 0.44 -5.57 -20.39
C ALA A 344 0.67 -4.83 -19.06
N ASP A 345 1.01 -3.54 -19.13
CA ASP A 345 1.18 -2.67 -17.97
C ASP A 345 -0.10 -1.85 -17.71
N PRO A 346 -0.82 -2.08 -16.60
CA PRO A 346 -1.98 -1.28 -16.24
C PRO A 346 -1.65 0.20 -15.98
N LEU A 347 -0.42 0.55 -15.62
CA LEU A 347 -0.06 1.95 -15.36
C LEU A 347 -0.10 2.81 -16.63
N GLU A 348 0.14 2.24 -17.81
CA GLU A 348 -0.03 2.95 -19.09
C GLU A 348 -1.47 3.47 -19.25
N GLY A 349 -2.46 2.63 -18.93
CA GLY A 349 -3.87 3.01 -19.01
C GLY A 349 -4.30 4.02 -17.94
N LEU A 350 -3.70 3.98 -16.75
CA LEU A 350 -3.91 5.02 -15.73
C LEU A 350 -3.33 6.36 -16.15
N ARG A 351 -2.09 6.39 -16.68
CA ARG A 351 -1.47 7.61 -17.21
C ARG A 351 -2.27 8.20 -18.37
N ALA A 352 -2.88 7.35 -19.21
CA ALA A 352 -3.77 7.74 -20.29
C ALA A 352 -5.17 8.19 -19.82
N GLY A 353 -5.50 8.03 -18.54
CA GLY A 353 -6.80 8.40 -17.97
C GLY A 353 -7.96 7.51 -18.36
N THR A 354 -7.67 6.27 -18.78
CA THR A 354 -8.68 5.32 -19.25
C THR A 354 -9.04 4.32 -18.15
N ALA A 355 -9.84 4.79 -17.19
CA ALA A 355 -10.29 3.99 -16.05
C ALA A 355 -11.81 4.07 -15.82
N ALA A 356 -12.34 3.03 -15.18
CA ALA A 356 -13.70 2.97 -14.66
C ALA A 356 -13.72 2.17 -13.36
N VAL A 357 -14.82 2.27 -12.60
CA VAL A 357 -14.98 1.56 -11.34
C VAL A 357 -16.32 0.84 -11.33
N SER A 358 -16.36 -0.41 -10.88
CA SER A 358 -17.60 -1.14 -10.56
C SER A 358 -17.58 -1.62 -9.12
N ALA A 359 -18.76 -1.88 -8.56
CA ALA A 359 -18.88 -2.39 -7.19
C ALA A 359 -18.14 -3.72 -6.95
N SER A 360 -18.05 -4.56 -7.99
CA SER A 360 -17.36 -5.86 -7.95
C SER A 360 -16.94 -6.30 -9.36
N PRO A 361 -16.13 -7.36 -9.51
CA PRO A 361 -15.63 -7.78 -10.82
C PRO A 361 -16.73 -8.29 -11.76
N GLY A 362 -17.84 -8.77 -11.18
CA GLY A 362 -19.03 -9.24 -11.90
C GLY A 362 -20.22 -8.28 -11.85
N GLY A 363 -20.09 -7.11 -11.22
CA GLY A 363 -21.19 -6.16 -11.07
C GLY A 363 -21.50 -5.34 -12.33
N PRO A 364 -22.57 -4.51 -12.29
CA PRO A 364 -22.90 -3.59 -13.38
C PRO A 364 -21.69 -2.73 -13.78
N LEU A 365 -21.55 -2.47 -15.07
CA LEU A 365 -20.33 -1.86 -15.60
C LEU A 365 -20.66 -0.73 -16.58
N LEU A 366 -19.90 0.36 -16.47
CA LEU A 366 -19.93 1.51 -17.36
C LEU A 366 -18.49 1.81 -17.77
N LEU A 367 -18.19 1.68 -19.07
CA LEU A 367 -16.85 1.90 -19.61
C LEU A 367 -16.90 2.95 -20.72
N ARG A 368 -15.94 3.88 -20.77
CA ARG A 368 -15.69 4.73 -21.94
C ARG A 368 -14.77 3.99 -22.91
N HIS A 369 -15.31 3.57 -24.04
CA HIS A 369 -14.61 2.85 -25.10
C HIS A 369 -14.55 3.72 -26.36
N GLY A 370 -13.56 4.62 -26.42
CA GLY A 370 -13.48 5.63 -27.46
C GLY A 370 -14.60 6.67 -27.32
N ASP A 371 -15.34 6.90 -28.40
CA ASP A 371 -16.47 7.84 -28.43
C ASP A 371 -17.79 7.23 -27.93
N GLU A 372 -17.74 6.02 -27.38
CA GLU A 372 -18.91 5.28 -26.91
C GLU A 372 -18.79 4.89 -25.43
N PHE A 373 -19.92 4.85 -24.73
CA PHE A 373 -20.08 4.13 -23.48
C PHE A 373 -20.52 2.70 -23.77
N LEU A 374 -19.81 1.73 -23.21
CA LEU A 374 -20.27 0.35 -23.09
C LEU A 374 -20.89 0.16 -21.70
N VAL A 375 -22.16 -0.21 -21.67
CA VAL A 375 -22.94 -0.44 -20.46
C VAL A 375 -23.32 -1.91 -20.39
N LEU A 376 -23.02 -2.59 -19.28
CA LEU A 376 -23.22 -4.03 -19.09
C LEU A 376 -23.92 -4.33 -17.76
N ASP A 377 -24.76 -5.35 -17.76
CA ASP A 377 -25.45 -5.90 -16.57
C ASP A 377 -26.18 -4.80 -15.77
N ALA A 378 -26.85 -3.90 -16.49
CA ALA A 378 -27.37 -2.64 -15.96
C ALA A 378 -28.84 -2.39 -16.29
N ASP A 379 -29.60 -3.41 -16.70
CA ASP A 379 -31.03 -3.26 -16.98
C ASP A 379 -31.77 -2.68 -15.76
N GLY A 380 -32.59 -1.66 -16.00
CA GLY A 380 -33.32 -0.94 -14.95
C GLY A 380 -32.50 0.04 -14.12
N LEU A 381 -31.19 0.16 -14.35
CA LEU A 381 -30.35 1.20 -13.72
C LEU A 381 -30.51 2.56 -14.41
N ILE A 382 -30.07 3.61 -13.71
CA ILE A 382 -30.08 4.98 -14.21
C ILE A 382 -28.65 5.38 -14.56
N LEU A 383 -28.41 5.72 -15.83
CA LEU A 383 -27.18 6.40 -16.23
C LEU A 383 -27.31 7.89 -15.94
N TRP A 384 -26.36 8.38 -15.15
CA TRP A 384 -26.25 9.76 -14.69
C TRP A 384 -24.95 10.36 -15.21
N GLY A 385 -25.03 11.57 -15.77
CA GLY A 385 -23.89 12.41 -16.15
C GLY A 385 -24.30 13.88 -16.14
N PRO A 386 -23.38 14.81 -16.46
CA PRO A 386 -23.65 16.25 -16.49
C PRO A 386 -24.85 16.62 -17.38
N GLU A 387 -24.93 16.00 -18.56
CA GLU A 387 -26.02 16.19 -19.54
C GLU A 387 -26.73 14.88 -19.89
N THR A 388 -26.46 13.81 -19.13
CA THR A 388 -26.96 12.46 -19.39
C THR A 388 -27.87 12.04 -18.25
N ARG A 389 -29.15 11.79 -18.56
CA ARG A 389 -30.10 11.14 -17.63
C ARG A 389 -30.94 10.17 -18.42
N ARG A 390 -30.75 8.86 -18.23
CA ARG A 390 -31.62 7.86 -18.83
C ARG A 390 -31.70 6.59 -18.01
N VAL A 391 -32.83 5.90 -18.14
CA VAL A 391 -32.94 4.50 -17.75
C VAL A 391 -32.22 3.64 -18.81
N ILE A 392 -31.46 2.66 -18.34
CA ILE A 392 -30.86 1.61 -19.15
C ILE A 392 -31.90 0.50 -19.34
N VAL A 393 -32.10 0.10 -20.60
CA VAL A 393 -33.01 -0.98 -20.98
C VAL A 393 -32.21 -2.01 -21.77
N GLY A 394 -32.03 -3.18 -21.20
CA GLY A 394 -31.19 -4.27 -21.69
C GLY A 394 -29.84 -4.39 -20.98
N ASP A 395 -29.30 -5.62 -20.98
CA ASP A 395 -28.07 -5.97 -20.25
C ASP A 395 -26.77 -5.62 -20.97
N ARG A 396 -26.84 -5.23 -22.25
CA ARG A 396 -25.68 -4.76 -23.02
C ARG A 396 -26.08 -3.64 -23.95
N LEU A 397 -25.57 -2.44 -23.68
CA LEU A 397 -25.86 -1.23 -24.45
C LEU A 397 -24.57 -0.55 -24.89
N VAL A 398 -24.61 0.03 -26.08
CA VAL A 398 -23.58 0.96 -26.59
C VAL A 398 -24.27 2.30 -26.82
N LEU A 399 -23.71 3.36 -26.23
CA LEU A 399 -24.27 4.70 -26.25
C LEU A 399 -23.20 5.72 -26.65
N PRO A 400 -23.52 6.85 -27.28
CA PRO A 400 -22.55 7.93 -27.47
C PRO A 400 -22.00 8.41 -26.12
N ALA A 401 -20.68 8.46 -25.99
CA ALA A 401 -20.03 8.97 -24.79
C ALA A 401 -20.17 10.49 -24.70
N ARG A 402 -20.33 11.01 -23.48
CA ARG A 402 -20.39 12.45 -23.19
C ARG A 402 -19.28 12.83 -22.22
N PRO A 403 -18.68 14.02 -22.30
CA PRO A 403 -17.62 14.41 -21.36
C PRO A 403 -18.10 14.47 -19.91
N GLY A 404 -17.15 14.33 -18.98
CA GLY A 404 -17.36 14.49 -17.55
C GLY A 404 -17.74 13.18 -16.82
N PRO A 405 -17.85 13.23 -15.48
CA PRO A 405 -18.06 12.05 -14.67
C PRO A 405 -19.46 11.50 -14.85
N HIS A 406 -19.53 10.22 -15.21
CA HIS A 406 -20.74 9.44 -15.35
C HIS A 406 -20.78 8.33 -14.30
N ARG A 407 -22.01 7.90 -13.98
CA ARG A 407 -22.23 6.78 -13.07
C ARG A 407 -23.52 6.04 -13.37
N LEU A 408 -23.57 4.79 -12.92
CA LEU A 408 -24.80 4.01 -12.84
C LEU A 408 -25.33 4.06 -11.41
N GLU A 409 -26.63 4.28 -11.28
CA GLU A 409 -27.35 4.28 -10.01
C GLU A 409 -28.52 3.30 -10.03
N THR A 410 -28.81 2.71 -8.86
CA THR A 410 -30.09 2.01 -8.64
C THR A 410 -31.23 3.03 -8.46
N PHE A 411 -32.48 2.56 -8.44
CA PHE A 411 -33.65 3.41 -8.13
C PHE A 411 -33.60 4.05 -6.72
N ARG A 412 -32.70 3.60 -5.85
CA ARG A 412 -32.47 4.16 -4.51
C ARG A 412 -31.34 5.20 -4.49
N ASN A 413 -30.84 5.61 -5.66
CA ASN A 413 -29.67 6.48 -5.83
C ASN A 413 -28.37 5.85 -5.31
N GLU A 414 -28.32 4.52 -5.22
CA GLU A 414 -27.09 3.82 -4.84
C GLU A 414 -26.17 3.71 -6.04
N VAL A 415 -24.96 4.25 -5.94
CA VAL A 415 -23.96 4.22 -7.01
C VAL A 415 -23.37 2.82 -7.18
N VAL A 416 -23.42 2.26 -8.40
CA VAL A 416 -22.93 0.90 -8.70
C VAL A 416 -21.78 0.83 -9.70
N ALA A 417 -21.56 1.89 -10.48
CA ALA A 417 -20.40 2.04 -11.36
C ALA A 417 -20.06 3.51 -11.58
N LEU A 418 -18.78 3.82 -11.84
CA LEU A 418 -18.24 5.15 -12.16
C LEU A 418 -17.41 5.09 -13.45
N CYS A 419 -17.44 6.15 -14.25
CA CYS A 419 -16.58 6.35 -15.42
C CYS A 419 -16.39 7.85 -15.66
N ALA A 420 -15.22 8.30 -16.11
CA ALA A 420 -14.99 9.67 -16.57
C ALA A 420 -14.90 9.73 -18.10
#